data_AF-A0A966J0U6-F1
#
_entry.id   AF-A0A966J0U6-F1
#
_cell.length_a   1.000
_cell.length_b   1.000
_cell.length_c   1.000
_cell.angle_alpha   90.00
_cell.angle_beta   90.00
_cell.angle_gamma   90.00
#
_symmetry.space_group_name_H-M   'P 1'
#
loop_
_entity.id
_entity.type
_entity.pdbx_description
1 polymer ?
#
loop_
_entity_poly.entity_id
_entity_poly.type
_entity_poly.pdbx_seq_one_letter_code
_entity_poly.pdbx_strand_id
1 'polypeptide(L)'
;RWGLRSGGAGYRWHEHDARFDATRHPNEPNRFGWIVEIDPQDPSSVPVKRTALGRGSHEAARIVLTREGRAVVYSGEDARFEYIYKFVSRDRMQPGGAKANQHLLDHGTLYVARFDANGRGQWMPLTHGSHQLDTAHGFQDAGDVLIKTRQASDALGATKMDRPEWIEVDQQGWVYVTLTNNTQRGVGDAPGVDAANPRANNSMGHIIRWKESGDFDATSFEWNHLVLAGDPSQARPQAKGTIQGDVFACPDGLWVDTRGVLWIQTDISSNTIAKGEMSGLGHNALLAVDPRSGQIRRFLVGPAGCEITGMTGTPDGTTVFVNIQHPGETPSERSDPNRPRQYSNWPDFRADGRPRSATLAIRKLDGGVVGT
;
A
#
# COMPACT_ATOMS: atom_id res chain seq x y z
N ARG A 1 0.93 -19.63 -6.33
CA ARG A 1 1.34 -18.21 -6.23
C ARG A 1 0.26 -17.34 -5.58
N TRP A 2 -0.97 -17.35 -6.09
CA TRP A 2 -2.08 -16.46 -5.67
C TRP A 2 -2.89 -16.89 -4.43
N GLY A 3 -2.36 -17.78 -3.59
CA GLY A 3 -2.93 -18.05 -2.27
C GLY A 3 -4.30 -18.76 -2.20
N LEU A 4 -4.87 -19.27 -3.31
CA LEU A 4 -6.08 -20.09 -3.26
C LEU A 4 -5.86 -21.38 -2.46
N ARG A 5 -6.80 -21.72 -1.59
CA ARG A 5 -6.75 -22.89 -0.69
C ARG A 5 -8.08 -23.63 -0.70
N SER A 6 -8.02 -24.95 -0.46
CA SER A 6 -9.21 -25.73 -0.15
C SER A 6 -9.89 -25.16 1.10
N GLY A 7 -11.22 -25.03 1.09
CA GLY A 7 -12.00 -24.40 2.18
C GLY A 7 -11.94 -22.87 2.22
N GLY A 8 -11.22 -22.23 1.29
CA GLY A 8 -11.07 -20.78 1.22
C GLY A 8 -10.26 -20.17 2.39
N ALA A 9 -10.52 -18.90 2.69
CA ALA A 9 -9.85 -18.13 3.75
C ALA A 9 -10.77 -17.82 4.95
N GLY A 10 -11.85 -18.61 5.13
CA GLY A 10 -12.79 -18.43 6.23
C GLY A 10 -13.99 -17.51 5.94
N TYR A 11 -14.05 -16.85 4.79
CA TYR A 11 -15.23 -16.07 4.34
C TYR A 11 -16.44 -16.94 3.99
N ARG A 12 -16.21 -18.20 3.59
CA ARG A 12 -17.24 -19.21 3.28
C ARG A 12 -18.26 -18.83 2.18
N TRP A 13 -18.00 -17.79 1.38
CA TRP A 13 -18.92 -17.40 0.28
C TRP A 13 -19.13 -18.50 -0.76
N HIS A 14 -18.11 -19.32 -1.04
CA HIS A 14 -18.21 -20.45 -1.98
C HIS A 14 -19.27 -21.49 -1.59
N GLU A 15 -19.67 -21.54 -0.32
CA GLU A 15 -20.74 -22.44 0.16
C GLU A 15 -22.15 -21.91 -0.19
N HIS A 16 -22.26 -20.63 -0.55
CA HIS A 16 -23.53 -19.93 -0.72
C HIS A 16 -23.68 -19.26 -2.11
N ASP A 17 -22.57 -18.92 -2.77
CA ASP A 17 -22.51 -18.40 -4.12
C ASP A 17 -21.45 -19.16 -4.90
N ALA A 18 -21.91 -19.97 -5.87
CA ALA A 18 -21.08 -20.82 -6.70
C ALA A 18 -19.97 -20.04 -7.43
N ARG A 19 -20.17 -18.75 -7.70
CA ARG A 19 -19.16 -17.89 -8.33
C ARG A 19 -17.82 -17.93 -7.61
N PHE A 20 -17.81 -18.07 -6.28
CA PHE A 20 -16.58 -18.14 -5.48
C PHE A 20 -16.02 -19.56 -5.31
N ASP A 21 -16.67 -20.57 -5.86
CA ASP A 21 -16.14 -21.93 -5.94
C ASP A 21 -15.21 -22.05 -7.15
N ALA A 22 -13.90 -21.95 -6.90
CA ALA A 22 -12.88 -22.05 -7.95
C ALA A 22 -12.80 -23.42 -8.63
N THR A 23 -13.42 -24.47 -8.07
CA THR A 23 -13.52 -25.78 -8.76
C THR A 23 -14.58 -25.76 -9.85
N ARG A 24 -15.60 -24.91 -9.70
CA ARG A 24 -16.69 -24.71 -10.68
C ARG A 24 -16.41 -23.55 -11.62
N HIS A 25 -15.81 -22.47 -11.12
CA HIS A 25 -15.48 -21.26 -11.86
C HIS A 25 -13.98 -20.94 -11.76
N PRO A 26 -13.10 -21.76 -12.37
CA PRO A 26 -11.64 -21.66 -12.19
C PRO A 26 -11.03 -20.35 -12.72
N ASN A 27 -11.73 -19.66 -13.63
CA ASN A 27 -11.29 -18.38 -14.18
C ASN A 27 -11.80 -17.16 -13.39
N GLU A 28 -12.73 -17.33 -12.46
CA GLU A 28 -13.28 -16.22 -11.67
C GLU A 28 -12.19 -15.49 -10.85
N PRO A 29 -11.23 -16.19 -10.20
CA PRO A 29 -10.12 -15.51 -9.53
C PRO A 29 -9.27 -14.59 -10.44
N ASN A 30 -9.19 -14.89 -11.74
CA ASN A 30 -8.47 -14.05 -12.71
C ASN A 30 -9.22 -12.74 -13.02
N ARG A 31 -10.51 -12.66 -12.69
CA ARG A 31 -11.33 -11.46 -12.88
C ARG A 31 -11.22 -10.48 -11.69
N PHE A 32 -10.43 -10.79 -10.66
CA PHE A 32 -10.18 -9.92 -9.50
C PHE A 32 -8.69 -9.63 -9.28
N GLY A 33 -8.41 -8.64 -8.43
CA GLY A 33 -7.04 -8.14 -8.20
C GLY A 33 -6.61 -7.11 -9.26
N TRP A 34 -7.53 -6.24 -9.68
CA TRP A 34 -7.26 -5.23 -10.70
C TRP A 34 -7.52 -3.84 -10.12
N ILE A 35 -6.72 -2.85 -10.53
CA ILE A 35 -7.07 -1.45 -10.31
C ILE A 35 -8.33 -1.14 -11.11
N VAL A 36 -9.32 -0.52 -10.47
CA VAL A 36 -10.63 -0.19 -11.06
C VAL A 36 -10.78 1.32 -11.11
N GLU A 37 -11.03 1.85 -12.31
CA GLU A 37 -11.33 3.26 -12.51
C GLU A 37 -12.83 3.50 -12.40
N ILE A 38 -13.21 4.54 -11.66
CA ILE A 38 -14.59 4.95 -11.36
C ILE A 38 -14.71 6.43 -11.67
N ASP A 39 -15.77 6.84 -12.37
CA ASP A 39 -16.12 8.25 -12.52
C ASP A 39 -17.08 8.67 -11.39
N PRO A 40 -16.63 9.45 -10.39
CA PRO A 40 -17.50 9.89 -9.30
C PRO A 40 -18.49 10.98 -9.73
N GLN A 41 -18.35 11.57 -10.92
CA GLN A 41 -19.25 12.60 -11.43
C GLN A 41 -20.39 12.03 -12.27
N ASP A 42 -20.26 10.79 -12.74
CA ASP A 42 -21.30 10.09 -13.48
C ASP A 42 -21.75 8.82 -12.73
N PRO A 43 -22.86 8.88 -11.98
CA PRO A 43 -23.37 7.73 -11.22
C PRO A 43 -23.91 6.60 -12.12
N SER A 44 -24.06 6.84 -13.42
CA SER A 44 -24.46 5.83 -14.40
C SER A 44 -23.28 5.16 -15.10
N SER A 45 -22.06 5.67 -14.90
CA SER A 45 -20.84 5.11 -15.47
C SER A 45 -20.61 3.69 -14.96
N VAL A 46 -20.08 2.83 -15.83
CA VAL A 46 -19.68 1.47 -15.46
C VAL A 46 -18.20 1.49 -15.10
N PRO A 47 -17.80 1.15 -13.86
CA PRO A 47 -16.40 1.06 -13.48
C PRO A 47 -15.61 0.09 -14.36
N VAL A 48 -14.36 0.44 -14.67
CA VAL A 48 -13.52 -0.33 -15.60
C VAL A 48 -12.30 -0.91 -14.89
N LYS A 49 -12.10 -2.22 -15.00
CA LYS A 49 -10.87 -2.88 -14.53
C LYS A 49 -9.75 -2.62 -15.53
N ARG A 50 -8.71 -1.88 -15.12
CA ARG A 50 -7.60 -1.46 -15.99
C ARG A 50 -6.51 -2.53 -16.01
N THR A 51 -6.68 -3.52 -16.89
CA THR A 51 -5.81 -4.71 -16.91
C THR A 51 -4.36 -4.42 -17.27
N ALA A 52 -4.08 -3.34 -18.00
CA ALA A 52 -2.73 -2.94 -18.37
C ALA A 52 -1.84 -2.59 -17.16
N LEU A 53 -2.44 -2.32 -16.00
CA LEU A 53 -1.74 -2.06 -14.74
C LEU A 53 -1.40 -3.36 -13.98
N GLY A 54 -1.68 -4.53 -14.58
CA GLY A 54 -1.35 -5.84 -14.03
C GLY A 54 -2.30 -6.29 -12.93
N ARG A 55 -2.34 -7.61 -12.70
CA ARG A 55 -3.10 -8.21 -11.62
C ARG A 55 -2.26 -8.25 -10.35
N GLY A 56 -2.85 -7.92 -9.21
CA GLY A 56 -2.18 -7.89 -7.91
C GLY A 56 -3.15 -7.80 -6.72
N SER A 57 -2.62 -7.99 -5.51
CA SER A 57 -3.23 -7.49 -4.27
C SER A 57 -2.88 -6.01 -4.13
N HIS A 58 -3.40 -5.19 -5.05
CA HIS A 58 -3.06 -3.77 -5.15
C HIS A 58 -3.54 -3.01 -3.91
N GLU A 59 -2.61 -2.31 -3.26
CA GLU A 59 -2.90 -1.43 -2.13
C GLU A 59 -3.09 0.02 -2.62
N ALA A 60 -2.06 0.59 -3.23
CA ALA A 60 -2.08 1.94 -3.78
C ALA A 60 -2.08 1.99 -5.32
N ALA A 61 -2.61 3.08 -5.86
CA ALA A 61 -2.49 3.48 -7.26
C ALA A 61 -2.17 4.98 -7.33
N ARG A 62 -0.90 5.34 -7.09
CA ARG A 62 -0.48 6.74 -7.07
C ARG A 62 -0.20 7.24 -8.47
N ILE A 63 -1.03 8.16 -8.93
CA ILE A 63 -0.94 8.74 -10.27
C ILE A 63 -0.11 10.03 -10.23
N VAL A 64 0.81 10.16 -11.18
CA VAL A 64 1.52 11.40 -11.51
C VAL A 64 1.59 11.59 -13.02
N LEU A 65 1.94 12.79 -13.46
CA LEU A 65 2.21 13.08 -14.87
C LEU A 65 3.70 13.30 -15.07
N THR A 66 4.25 12.77 -16.15
CA THR A 66 5.55 13.23 -16.66
C THR A 66 5.45 14.70 -17.09
N ARG A 67 6.59 15.37 -17.26
CA ARG A 67 6.68 16.73 -17.83
C ARG A 67 6.05 16.82 -19.21
N GLU A 68 6.09 15.73 -19.98
CA GLU A 68 5.43 15.64 -21.29
C GLU A 68 3.95 15.25 -21.22
N GLY A 69 3.40 15.02 -20.03
CA GLY A 69 1.99 14.75 -19.81
C GLY A 69 1.57 13.29 -19.99
N ARG A 70 2.50 12.31 -19.95
CA ARG A 70 2.12 10.89 -19.87
C ARG A 70 1.74 10.53 -18.44
N ALA A 71 0.73 9.69 -18.26
CA ALA A 71 0.33 9.21 -16.95
C ALA A 71 1.30 8.12 -16.47
N VAL A 72 1.72 8.24 -15.22
CA VAL A 72 2.49 7.23 -14.51
C VAL A 72 1.68 6.79 -13.30
N VAL A 73 1.53 5.49 -13.10
CA VAL A 73 0.86 4.93 -11.92
C VAL A 73 1.85 4.05 -11.17
N TYR A 74 2.20 4.44 -9.94
CA TYR A 74 2.95 3.58 -9.03
C TYR A 74 1.97 2.75 -8.19
N SER A 75 2.21 1.45 -8.04
CA SER A 75 1.41 0.59 -7.17
C SER A 75 2.27 -0.37 -6.35
N GLY A 76 1.83 -0.62 -5.12
CA GLY A 76 2.37 -1.65 -4.24
C GLY A 76 1.44 -2.85 -4.23
N GLU A 77 2.02 -4.05 -4.15
CA GLU A 77 1.26 -5.27 -3.90
C GLU A 77 1.45 -5.73 -2.44
N ASP A 78 0.40 -5.61 -1.64
CA ASP A 78 0.45 -5.98 -0.22
C ASP A 78 0.37 -7.50 -0.04
N ALA A 79 1.53 -8.13 -0.20
CA ALA A 79 1.81 -9.43 0.36
C ALA A 79 3.31 -9.58 0.58
N ARG A 80 3.68 -10.47 1.51
CA ARG A 80 5.08 -10.75 1.81
C ARG A 80 5.78 -11.24 0.54
N PHE A 81 6.94 -10.66 0.26
CA PHE A 81 7.80 -11.01 -0.87
C PHE A 81 7.21 -10.67 -2.25
N GLU A 82 6.15 -9.86 -2.32
CA GLU A 82 5.66 -9.29 -3.57
C GLU A 82 6.34 -7.96 -3.90
N TYR A 83 5.82 -7.23 -4.88
CA TYR A 83 6.61 -6.26 -5.63
C TYR A 83 5.99 -4.86 -5.63
N ILE A 84 6.82 -3.90 -6.05
CA ILE A 84 6.42 -2.54 -6.40
C ILE A 84 6.41 -2.45 -7.93
N TYR A 85 5.34 -1.84 -8.45
CA TYR A 85 5.09 -1.68 -9.88
C TYR A 85 5.05 -0.22 -10.29
N LYS A 86 5.33 0.01 -11.56
CA LYS A 86 5.12 1.29 -12.24
C LYS A 86 4.48 1.04 -13.59
N PHE A 87 3.35 1.66 -13.88
CA PHE A 87 2.79 1.75 -15.22
C PHE A 87 3.10 3.11 -15.82
N VAL A 88 3.44 3.15 -17.11
CA VAL A 88 3.61 4.39 -17.88
C VAL A 88 2.72 4.32 -19.11
N SER A 89 1.81 5.28 -19.28
CA SER A 89 0.92 5.35 -20.44
C SER A 89 1.72 5.54 -21.73
N ARG A 90 1.21 4.96 -22.82
CA ARG A 90 1.72 5.20 -24.18
C ARG A 90 1.42 6.64 -24.59
N ASP A 91 0.18 7.05 -24.37
CA ASP A 91 -0.33 8.33 -24.84
C ASP A 91 -0.20 9.41 -23.76
N ARG A 92 -0.21 10.67 -24.20
CA ARG A 92 -0.27 11.84 -23.32
C ARG A 92 -1.72 12.10 -22.92
N MET A 93 -1.90 12.61 -21.71
CA MET A 93 -3.19 13.11 -21.24
C MET A 93 -3.69 14.21 -22.17
N GLN A 94 -4.91 14.03 -22.68
CA GLN A 94 -5.56 14.97 -23.58
C GLN A 94 -6.35 16.03 -22.81
N PRO A 95 -6.45 17.26 -23.34
CA PRO A 95 -7.45 18.21 -22.86
C PRO A 95 -8.86 17.64 -23.07
N GLY A 96 -9.80 17.94 -22.17
CA GLY A 96 -11.19 17.44 -22.26
C GLY A 96 -11.63 16.49 -21.14
N GLY A 97 -10.85 16.38 -20.06
CA GLY A 97 -11.24 15.68 -18.84
C GLY A 97 -11.30 14.16 -18.98
N ALA A 98 -12.06 13.49 -18.09
CA ALA A 98 -12.11 12.03 -18.00
C ALA A 98 -12.52 11.36 -19.33
N LYS A 99 -13.54 11.90 -20.01
CA LYS A 99 -14.05 11.36 -21.28
C LYS A 99 -12.99 11.31 -22.39
N ALA A 100 -12.18 12.37 -22.52
CA ALA A 100 -11.11 12.41 -23.52
C ALA A 100 -9.96 11.42 -23.21
N ASN A 101 -9.87 10.97 -21.94
CA ASN A 101 -8.80 10.13 -21.43
C ASN A 101 -9.28 8.73 -21.01
N GLN A 102 -10.50 8.33 -21.38
CA GLN A 102 -11.16 7.10 -20.90
C GLN A 102 -10.40 5.79 -21.23
N HIS A 103 -9.43 5.83 -22.15
CA HIS A 103 -8.57 4.69 -22.52
C HIS A 103 -7.08 4.92 -22.22
N LEU A 104 -6.74 6.01 -21.54
CA LEU A 104 -5.34 6.39 -21.26
C LEU A 104 -4.60 5.29 -20.48
N LEU A 105 -5.30 4.61 -19.57
CA LEU A 105 -4.78 3.52 -18.75
C LEU A 105 -4.90 2.14 -19.39
N ASP A 106 -5.44 2.04 -20.61
CA ASP A 106 -5.53 0.76 -21.35
C ASP A 106 -4.28 0.50 -22.20
N HIS A 107 -3.44 1.52 -22.41
CA HIS A 107 -2.28 1.47 -23.29
C HIS A 107 -1.03 2.04 -22.63
N GLY A 108 -0.02 1.20 -22.46
CA GLY A 108 1.25 1.59 -21.85
C GLY A 108 2.14 0.40 -21.57
N THR A 109 3.15 0.62 -20.73
CA THR A 109 4.08 -0.42 -20.29
C THR A 109 4.01 -0.52 -18.77
N LEU A 110 3.80 -1.74 -18.27
CA LEU A 110 3.94 -2.07 -16.87
C LEU A 110 5.40 -2.48 -16.58
N TYR A 111 5.94 -2.01 -15.47
CA TYR A 111 7.28 -2.30 -15.00
C TYR A 111 7.22 -2.82 -13.57
N VAL A 112 8.21 -3.63 -13.19
CA VAL A 112 8.45 -4.07 -11.83
C VAL A 112 9.82 -3.58 -11.33
N ALA A 113 9.92 -3.22 -10.06
CA ALA A 113 11.15 -2.68 -9.48
C ALA A 113 12.20 -3.75 -9.13
N ARG A 114 13.48 -3.42 -9.35
CA ARG A 114 14.63 -4.02 -8.68
C ARG A 114 15.39 -2.94 -7.92
N PHE A 115 15.71 -3.19 -6.66
CA PHE A 115 16.50 -2.34 -5.79
C PHE A 115 17.91 -2.95 -5.62
N ASP A 116 18.92 -2.25 -6.11
CA ASP A 116 20.33 -2.66 -6.06
C ASP A 116 21.01 -2.12 -4.78
N ALA A 117 21.98 -2.86 -4.25
CA ALA A 117 22.61 -2.58 -2.95
C ALA A 117 23.39 -1.26 -2.86
N ASN A 118 23.69 -0.63 -4.00
CA ASN A 118 24.41 0.63 -4.08
C ASN A 118 23.47 1.86 -4.03
N GLY A 119 22.20 1.69 -3.64
CA GLY A 119 21.22 2.77 -3.59
C GLY A 119 20.67 3.16 -4.97
N ARG A 120 20.91 2.35 -6.01
CA ARG A 120 20.28 2.49 -7.33
C ARG A 120 19.20 1.43 -7.51
N GLY A 121 18.29 1.66 -8.45
CA GLY A 121 17.31 0.68 -8.85
C GLY A 121 16.91 0.81 -10.30
N GLN A 122 16.18 -0.19 -10.77
CA GLN A 122 15.76 -0.33 -12.16
C GLN A 122 14.28 -0.71 -12.24
N TRP A 123 13.61 -0.18 -13.25
CA TRP A 123 12.28 -0.58 -13.66
C TRP A 123 12.39 -1.56 -14.83
N MET A 124 12.00 -2.81 -14.60
CA MET A 124 12.09 -3.88 -15.59
C MET A 124 10.73 -4.07 -16.29
N PRO A 125 10.64 -3.95 -17.62
CA PRO A 125 9.37 -4.00 -18.34
C PRO A 125 8.79 -5.42 -18.35
N LEU A 126 7.51 -5.53 -18.01
CA LEU A 126 6.73 -6.77 -18.08
C LEU A 126 6.10 -6.92 -19.47
N THR A 127 6.96 -7.16 -20.47
CA THR A 127 6.57 -7.22 -21.89
C THR A 127 6.72 -8.64 -22.43
N HIS A 128 5.64 -9.18 -23.00
CA HIS A 128 5.68 -10.49 -23.66
C HIS A 128 6.67 -10.49 -24.84
N GLY A 129 7.42 -11.58 -25.01
CA GLY A 129 8.47 -11.73 -26.03
C GLY A 129 9.85 -11.21 -25.60
N SER A 130 9.98 -10.67 -24.38
CA SER A 130 11.28 -10.52 -23.72
C SER A 130 11.74 -11.88 -23.18
N HIS A 131 13.05 -12.14 -23.14
CA HIS A 131 13.70 -13.46 -22.99
C HIS A 131 13.07 -14.44 -21.96
N GLN A 132 12.44 -13.96 -20.88
CA GLN A 132 11.84 -14.80 -19.84
C GLN A 132 10.30 -14.70 -19.76
N LEU A 133 9.70 -13.84 -20.58
CA LEU A 133 8.25 -13.58 -20.63
C LEU A 133 7.70 -13.99 -22.01
N ASP A 134 7.89 -15.26 -22.38
CA ASP A 134 7.47 -15.80 -23.66
C ASP A 134 6.74 -17.15 -23.49
N THR A 135 6.34 -17.73 -24.62
CA THR A 135 5.63 -19.01 -24.67
C THR A 135 6.45 -20.16 -24.09
N ALA A 136 7.79 -20.12 -24.23
CA ALA A 136 8.68 -21.16 -23.70
C ALA A 136 8.71 -21.15 -22.16
N HIS A 137 8.43 -19.99 -21.56
CA HIS A 137 8.37 -19.81 -20.10
C HIS A 137 6.94 -19.74 -19.55
N GLY A 138 5.93 -20.11 -20.34
CA GLY A 138 4.55 -20.26 -19.87
C GLY A 138 3.69 -19.00 -19.92
N PHE A 139 4.12 -17.98 -20.68
CA PHE A 139 3.34 -16.79 -21.00
C PHE A 139 2.91 -16.83 -22.47
N GLN A 140 1.64 -17.10 -22.75
CA GLN A 140 1.18 -17.26 -24.14
C GLN A 140 1.11 -15.95 -24.91
N ASP A 141 0.80 -14.87 -24.21
CA ASP A 141 0.65 -13.53 -24.76
C ASP A 141 0.81 -12.47 -23.66
N ALA A 142 0.63 -11.19 -24.02
CA ALA A 142 0.70 -10.08 -23.08
C ALA A 142 -0.40 -10.11 -22.00
N GLY A 143 -1.58 -10.64 -22.30
CA GLY A 143 -2.65 -10.80 -21.31
C GLY A 143 -2.26 -11.79 -20.24
N ASP A 144 -1.59 -12.88 -20.63
CA ASP A 144 -1.04 -13.88 -19.74
C ASP A 144 0.01 -13.28 -18.77
N VAL A 145 0.87 -12.39 -19.26
CA VAL A 145 1.82 -11.63 -18.41
C VAL A 145 1.09 -10.76 -17.38
N LEU A 146 -0.01 -10.11 -17.77
CA LEU A 146 -0.80 -9.25 -16.88
C LEU A 146 -1.68 -10.03 -15.89
N ILE A 147 -2.12 -11.24 -16.23
CA ILE A 147 -2.84 -12.12 -15.28
C ILE A 147 -1.87 -12.79 -14.30
N LYS A 148 -0.69 -13.16 -14.79
CA LYS A 148 0.38 -13.85 -14.04
C LYS A 148 1.49 -12.89 -13.61
N THR A 149 1.14 -11.64 -13.27
CA THR A 149 2.11 -10.56 -13.00
C THR A 149 3.14 -10.94 -11.95
N ARG A 150 2.75 -11.57 -10.83
CA ARG A 150 3.70 -12.09 -9.83
C ARG A 150 4.72 -13.05 -10.42
N GLN A 151 4.28 -14.00 -11.26
CA GLN A 151 5.19 -14.96 -11.89
C GLN A 151 6.10 -14.29 -12.93
N ALA A 152 5.59 -13.30 -13.66
CA ALA A 152 6.41 -12.50 -14.57
C ALA A 152 7.47 -11.70 -13.80
N SER A 153 7.11 -11.13 -12.65
CA SER A 153 8.04 -10.43 -11.74
C SER A 153 9.10 -11.36 -11.14
N ASP A 154 8.71 -12.58 -10.74
CA ASP A 154 9.65 -13.63 -10.32
C ASP A 154 10.64 -13.96 -11.45
N ALA A 155 10.14 -14.14 -12.68
CA ALA A 155 10.97 -14.49 -13.83
C ALA A 155 12.05 -13.43 -14.10
N LEU A 156 11.70 -12.14 -14.03
CA LEU A 156 12.64 -11.03 -14.21
C LEU A 156 13.59 -10.77 -13.02
N GLY A 157 13.45 -11.51 -11.91
CA GLY A 157 14.28 -11.31 -10.72
C GLY A 157 14.02 -9.99 -10.00
N ALA A 158 12.76 -9.54 -9.97
CA ALA A 158 12.36 -8.37 -9.21
C ALA A 158 12.64 -8.52 -7.71
N THR A 159 12.88 -7.40 -7.01
CA THR A 159 13.17 -7.45 -5.57
C THR A 159 11.91 -7.81 -4.80
N LYS A 160 12.00 -8.87 -4.00
CA LYS A 160 10.92 -9.36 -3.13
C LYS A 160 10.83 -8.47 -1.90
N MET A 161 9.75 -7.71 -1.77
CA MET A 161 9.62 -6.63 -0.79
C MET A 161 8.90 -7.08 0.50
N ASP A 162 9.10 -6.32 1.57
CA ASP A 162 8.40 -6.49 2.85
C ASP A 162 7.03 -5.80 2.85
N ARG A 163 6.04 -6.40 2.16
CA ARG A 163 4.65 -5.92 2.08
C ARG A 163 4.51 -4.44 1.67
N PRO A 164 4.72 -4.13 0.37
CA PRO A 164 4.42 -2.81 -0.18
C PRO A 164 2.95 -2.43 0.03
N GLU A 165 2.71 -1.35 0.76
CA GLU A 165 1.36 -0.81 0.97
C GLU A 165 1.17 0.50 0.18
N TRP A 166 1.05 1.64 0.86
CA TRP A 166 0.77 2.92 0.20
C TRP A 166 1.98 3.52 -0.49
N ILE A 167 1.72 4.20 -1.61
CA ILE A 167 2.71 4.98 -2.35
C ILE A 167 2.24 6.43 -2.46
N GLU A 168 3.15 7.37 -2.27
CA GLU A 168 2.86 8.80 -2.37
C GLU A 168 4.02 9.57 -3.02
N VAL A 169 3.74 10.73 -3.62
CA VAL A 169 4.75 11.53 -4.35
C VAL A 169 4.71 12.97 -3.88
N ASP A 170 5.87 13.51 -3.48
CA ASP A 170 5.98 14.91 -3.07
C ASP A 170 6.24 15.87 -4.23
N GLN A 171 6.16 17.17 -3.93
CA GLN A 171 6.38 18.24 -4.89
C GLN A 171 7.82 18.34 -5.41
N GLN A 172 8.78 17.71 -4.73
CA GLN A 172 10.18 17.63 -5.18
C GLN A 172 10.42 16.40 -6.07
N GLY A 173 9.40 15.57 -6.30
CA GLY A 173 9.46 14.35 -7.11
C GLY A 173 10.09 13.16 -6.39
N TRP A 174 10.16 13.17 -5.05
CA TRP A 174 10.42 11.94 -4.31
C TRP A 174 9.15 11.12 -4.27
N VAL A 175 9.32 9.81 -4.48
CA VAL A 175 8.27 8.82 -4.31
C VAL A 175 8.54 8.03 -3.05
N TYR A 176 7.53 7.81 -2.22
CA TYR A 176 7.61 7.14 -0.92
C TYR A 176 6.75 5.88 -0.96
N VAL A 177 7.21 4.80 -0.33
CA VAL A 177 6.44 3.56 -0.16
C VAL A 177 6.58 3.03 1.25
N THR A 178 5.47 2.59 1.83
CA THR A 178 5.46 1.82 3.08
C THR A 178 5.70 0.36 2.83
N LEU A 179 6.51 -0.23 3.71
CA LEU A 179 6.85 -1.64 3.76
C LEU A 179 6.52 -2.13 5.16
N THR A 180 5.25 -2.49 5.36
CA THR A 180 4.62 -2.49 6.69
C THR A 180 5.20 -3.51 7.65
N ASN A 181 5.55 -4.70 7.18
CA ASN A 181 6.26 -5.74 7.93
C ASN A 181 6.48 -6.96 7.05
N ASN A 182 7.40 -7.82 7.48
CA ASN A 182 7.54 -9.18 6.97
C ASN A 182 8.25 -10.07 8.00
N THR A 183 7.46 -10.69 8.88
CA THR A 183 7.99 -11.62 9.89
C THR A 183 8.55 -12.92 9.30
N GLN A 184 8.37 -13.18 8.00
CA GLN A 184 8.97 -14.33 7.32
C GLN A 184 10.33 -14.02 6.69
N ARG A 185 10.76 -12.75 6.63
CA ARG A 185 12.06 -12.36 6.06
C ARG A 185 13.21 -13.13 6.72
N GLY A 186 13.95 -13.91 5.94
CA GLY A 186 15.07 -14.73 6.43
C GLY A 186 14.69 -15.86 7.38
N VAL A 187 13.43 -16.30 7.39
CA VAL A 187 12.95 -17.44 8.20
C VAL A 187 12.86 -18.69 7.33
N GLY A 188 13.58 -19.74 7.71
CA GLY A 188 13.61 -21.00 6.94
C GLY A 188 14.12 -20.76 5.51
N ASP A 189 13.39 -21.27 4.53
CA ASP A 189 13.72 -21.12 3.10
C ASP A 189 13.18 -19.81 2.48
N ALA A 190 12.57 -18.93 3.29
CA ALA A 190 12.08 -17.66 2.80
C ALA A 190 13.25 -16.74 2.38
N PRO A 191 13.04 -15.83 1.40
CA PRO A 191 14.06 -14.89 0.97
C PRO A 191 14.75 -14.19 2.15
N GLY A 192 16.08 -14.13 2.09
CA GLY A 192 16.94 -13.48 3.09
C GLY A 192 16.80 -11.96 3.10
N VAL A 193 17.58 -11.32 3.97
CA VAL A 193 17.73 -9.86 3.97
C VAL A 193 18.50 -9.39 2.75
N ASP A 194 18.16 -8.21 2.28
CA ASP A 194 18.89 -7.48 1.23
C ASP A 194 18.98 -6.00 1.63
N ALA A 195 19.58 -5.18 0.77
CA ALA A 195 19.77 -3.76 1.08
C ALA A 195 18.42 -3.05 1.28
N ALA A 196 17.39 -3.35 0.47
CA ALA A 196 16.08 -2.70 0.57
C ALA A 196 15.30 -3.22 1.79
N ASN A 197 15.42 -4.51 2.12
CA ASN A 197 14.72 -5.20 3.20
C ASN A 197 15.72 -5.73 4.25
N PRO A 198 16.31 -4.86 5.10
CA PRO A 198 17.55 -5.17 5.82
C PRO A 198 17.38 -5.98 7.11
N ARG A 199 16.15 -6.33 7.51
CA ARG A 199 15.87 -6.92 8.84
C ARG A 199 15.21 -8.29 8.72
N ALA A 200 15.86 -9.31 9.26
CA ALA A 200 15.26 -10.65 9.39
C ALA A 200 14.13 -10.61 10.44
N ASN A 201 13.05 -11.37 10.19
CA ASN A 201 11.82 -11.31 10.99
C ASN A 201 11.40 -9.85 11.25
N ASN A 202 11.18 -9.11 10.17
CA ASN A 202 10.85 -7.69 10.23
C ASN A 202 9.43 -7.53 10.77
N SER A 203 9.29 -7.28 12.07
CA SER A 203 8.01 -7.03 12.75
C SER A 203 7.58 -5.57 12.69
N MET A 204 8.51 -4.65 12.43
CA MET A 204 8.29 -3.21 12.64
C MET A 204 7.94 -2.43 11.37
N GLY A 205 8.42 -2.87 10.20
CA GLY A 205 8.24 -2.14 8.94
C GLY A 205 9.16 -0.94 8.73
N HIS A 206 9.12 -0.35 7.54
CA HIS A 206 9.97 0.76 7.13
C HIS A 206 9.36 1.56 5.96
N ILE A 207 9.95 2.72 5.67
CA ILE A 207 9.60 3.54 4.51
C ILE A 207 10.84 3.70 3.64
N ILE A 208 10.73 3.29 2.38
CA ILE A 208 11.72 3.61 1.34
C ILE A 208 11.23 4.81 0.55
N ARG A 209 12.16 5.63 0.06
CA ARG A 209 11.89 6.63 -0.95
C ARG A 209 12.85 6.53 -2.11
N TRP A 210 12.42 6.97 -3.29
CA TRP A 210 13.27 7.05 -4.47
C TRP A 210 13.03 8.31 -5.29
N LYS A 211 14.02 8.63 -6.12
CA LYS A 211 13.97 9.69 -7.12
C LYS A 211 14.35 9.11 -8.47
N GLU A 212 13.48 9.31 -9.43
CA GLU A 212 13.69 8.83 -10.80
C GLU A 212 14.87 9.56 -11.45
N SER A 213 15.63 8.86 -12.30
CA SER A 213 16.77 9.40 -13.05
C SER A 213 16.32 10.30 -14.20
N GLY A 214 15.63 11.41 -13.87
CA GLY A 214 15.13 12.39 -14.84
C GLY A 214 13.69 12.80 -14.55
N ASP A 215 12.74 12.03 -15.09
CA ASP A 215 11.30 12.23 -14.95
C ASP A 215 10.62 10.90 -14.61
N PHE A 216 9.32 10.90 -14.30
CA PHE A 216 8.61 9.73 -13.77
C PHE A 216 8.58 8.51 -14.71
N ASP A 217 8.86 8.69 -15.99
CA ASP A 217 8.98 7.63 -17.00
C ASP A 217 10.38 7.01 -17.13
N ALA A 218 11.37 7.49 -16.36
CA ALA A 218 12.73 6.93 -16.39
C ALA A 218 12.74 5.45 -15.99
N THR A 219 13.68 4.65 -16.51
CA THR A 219 13.78 3.22 -16.17
C THR A 219 14.78 2.92 -15.07
N SER A 220 15.31 3.96 -14.42
CA SER A 220 16.23 3.85 -13.28
C SER A 220 15.96 4.93 -12.25
N PHE A 221 16.30 4.64 -10.99
CA PHE A 221 16.10 5.54 -9.87
C PHE A 221 17.22 5.42 -8.83
N GLU A 222 17.34 6.42 -7.97
CA GLU A 222 18.17 6.39 -6.77
C GLU A 222 17.26 6.33 -5.54
N TRP A 223 17.58 5.49 -4.56
CA TRP A 223 16.72 5.20 -3.42
C TRP A 223 17.48 5.19 -2.09
N ASN A 224 16.74 5.43 -1.01
CA ASN A 224 17.21 5.29 0.36
C ASN A 224 16.04 4.97 1.30
N HIS A 225 16.34 4.45 2.49
CA HIS A 225 15.36 4.41 3.59
C HIS A 225 15.14 5.82 4.12
N LEU A 226 13.87 6.26 4.11
CA LEU A 226 13.49 7.44 4.87
C LEU A 226 13.57 7.12 6.37
N VAL A 227 13.02 5.97 6.77
CA VAL A 227 12.99 5.54 8.17
C VAL A 227 12.84 4.02 8.27
N LEU A 228 13.57 3.41 9.20
CA LEU A 228 13.26 2.07 9.72
C LEU A 228 12.39 2.25 10.96
N ALA A 229 11.15 1.75 10.94
CA ALA A 229 10.24 1.91 12.07
C ALA A 229 10.64 1.01 13.25
N GLY A 230 10.11 1.30 14.43
CA GLY A 230 10.46 0.65 15.69
C GLY A 230 11.17 1.60 16.68
N ASP A 231 11.09 1.26 17.96
CA ASP A 231 11.77 2.02 19.01
C ASP A 231 13.30 1.77 18.95
N PRO A 232 14.15 2.81 18.93
CA PRO A 232 15.60 2.65 18.97
C PRO A 232 16.13 1.85 20.19
N SER A 233 15.35 1.81 21.28
CA SER A 233 15.67 1.10 22.52
C SER A 233 15.27 -0.38 22.53
N GLN A 234 14.68 -0.91 21.45
CA GLN A 234 14.27 -2.33 21.37
C GLN A 234 15.42 -3.28 21.73
N ALA A 235 15.10 -4.34 22.48
CA ALA A 235 16.11 -5.32 22.89
C ALA A 235 16.68 -6.08 21.68
N ARG A 236 15.83 -6.50 20.74
CA ARG A 236 16.26 -7.21 19.53
C ARG A 236 16.85 -6.22 18.51
N PRO A 237 18.10 -6.40 18.04
CA PRO A 237 18.71 -5.49 17.07
C PRO A 237 17.90 -5.27 15.79
N GLN A 238 17.25 -6.31 15.28
CA GLN A 238 16.42 -6.25 14.07
C GLN A 238 15.04 -5.60 14.29
N ALA A 239 14.68 -5.26 15.53
CA ALA A 239 13.49 -4.47 15.84
C ALA A 239 13.82 -3.01 16.15
N LYS A 240 15.10 -2.65 16.31
CA LYS A 240 15.51 -1.26 16.53
C LYS A 240 15.22 -0.44 15.27
N GLY A 241 14.53 0.69 15.46
CA GLY A 241 14.27 1.66 14.41
C GLY A 241 15.27 2.81 14.39
N THR A 242 15.09 3.69 13.41
CA THR A 242 15.89 4.91 13.21
C THR A 242 15.05 6.18 13.38
N ILE A 243 13.87 6.05 14.00
CA ILE A 243 12.92 7.15 14.18
C ILE A 243 13.55 8.25 15.04
N GLN A 244 13.39 9.50 14.59
CA GLN A 244 13.70 10.69 15.36
C GLN A 244 12.40 11.34 15.84
N GLY A 245 12.03 11.12 17.09
CA GLY A 245 10.78 11.61 17.68
C GLY A 245 9.85 10.47 18.09
N ASP A 246 8.57 10.60 17.76
CA ASP A 246 7.55 9.64 18.20
C ASP A 246 7.65 8.29 17.49
N VAL A 247 7.89 7.23 18.27
CA VAL A 247 8.04 5.86 17.75
C VAL A 247 6.72 5.26 17.26
N PHE A 248 6.80 4.45 16.21
CA PHE A 248 5.69 3.69 15.63
C PHE A 248 6.22 2.41 14.97
N ALA A 249 5.29 1.54 14.56
CA ALA A 249 5.55 0.33 13.76
C ALA A 249 4.40 0.12 12.78
N CYS A 250 4.61 -0.78 11.82
CA CYS A 250 3.67 -1.10 10.74
C CYS A 250 3.11 0.14 10.06
N PRO A 251 3.97 1.02 9.49
CA PRO A 251 3.47 2.10 8.67
C PRO A 251 2.78 1.52 7.45
N ASP A 252 1.60 2.04 7.17
CA ASP A 252 0.73 1.64 6.07
C ASP A 252 0.39 2.88 5.24
N GLY A 253 -0.69 3.59 5.58
CA GLY A 253 -1.17 4.70 4.78
C GLY A 253 -0.19 5.88 4.70
N LEU A 254 -0.07 6.50 3.53
CA LEU A 254 0.72 7.71 3.30
C LEU A 254 -0.11 8.82 2.66
N TRP A 255 0.18 10.07 3.02
CA TRP A 255 -0.37 11.25 2.32
C TRP A 255 0.61 12.42 2.40
N VAL A 256 0.87 13.11 1.29
CA VAL A 256 1.69 14.33 1.28
C VAL A 256 0.77 15.54 1.15
N ASP A 257 0.90 16.47 2.08
CA ASP A 257 0.13 17.70 2.04
C ASP A 257 0.78 18.79 1.17
N THR A 258 0.07 19.90 0.99
CA THR A 258 0.50 21.02 0.13
C THR A 258 1.76 21.74 0.65
N ARG A 259 2.18 21.49 1.90
CA ARG A 259 3.39 22.06 2.50
C ARG A 259 4.60 21.13 2.35
N GLY A 260 4.38 19.90 1.87
CA GLY A 260 5.40 18.86 1.78
C GLY A 260 5.60 18.06 3.07
N VAL A 261 4.66 18.12 4.02
CA VAL A 261 4.65 17.21 5.18
C VAL A 261 4.14 15.86 4.69
N LEU A 262 4.88 14.79 5.02
CA LEU A 262 4.44 13.42 4.80
C LEU A 262 3.72 12.93 6.05
N TRP A 263 2.47 12.52 5.89
CA TRP A 263 1.64 11.95 6.92
C TRP A 263 1.72 10.41 6.84
N ILE A 264 1.94 9.78 7.99
CA ILE A 264 2.13 8.33 8.13
C ILE A 264 1.00 7.77 8.99
N GLN A 265 0.29 6.79 8.48
CA GLN A 265 -0.79 6.08 9.14
C GLN A 265 -0.30 4.67 9.48
N THR A 266 -0.74 4.08 10.59
CA THR A 266 -0.24 2.77 11.03
C THR A 266 -1.35 1.73 11.10
N ASP A 267 -1.00 0.50 10.72
CA ASP A 267 -1.80 -0.72 10.91
C ASP A 267 -0.99 -1.83 11.59
N ILE A 268 -0.88 -1.73 12.91
CA ILE A 268 -0.47 -2.85 13.75
C ILE A 268 -1.70 -3.73 13.97
N SER A 269 -1.65 -4.97 13.47
CA SER A 269 -2.69 -5.99 13.69
C SER A 269 -3.14 -6.04 15.15
N SER A 270 -4.47 -6.13 15.34
CA SER A 270 -5.11 -6.29 16.65
C SER A 270 -4.62 -7.53 17.43
N ASN A 271 -4.02 -8.51 16.74
CA ASN A 271 -3.39 -9.66 17.37
C ASN A 271 -2.10 -9.30 18.12
N THR A 272 -1.28 -8.41 17.58
CA THR A 272 0.08 -8.09 18.09
C THR A 272 0.17 -6.73 18.77
N ILE A 273 -0.78 -5.82 18.54
CA ILE A 273 -0.79 -4.49 19.13
C ILE A 273 -0.68 -4.54 20.65
N ALA A 274 0.11 -3.62 21.21
CA ALA A 274 0.42 -3.54 22.65
C ALA A 274 1.02 -4.82 23.29
N LYS A 275 1.54 -5.77 22.50
CA LYS A 275 2.20 -6.99 22.99
C LYS A 275 3.62 -7.12 22.48
N GLY A 276 4.47 -7.81 23.25
CA GLY A 276 5.85 -8.08 22.86
C GLY A 276 6.60 -6.81 22.47
N GLU A 277 7.17 -6.80 21.26
CA GLU A 277 7.89 -5.64 20.72
C GLU A 277 6.98 -4.43 20.47
N MET A 278 5.66 -4.59 20.40
CA MET A 278 4.70 -3.49 20.20
C MET A 278 4.16 -2.91 21.52
N SER A 279 4.58 -3.43 22.68
CA SER A 279 4.01 -3.05 23.99
C SER A 279 4.13 -1.57 24.35
N GLY A 280 5.19 -0.90 23.89
CA GLY A 280 5.43 0.53 24.14
C GLY A 280 4.79 1.49 23.13
N LEU A 281 4.12 0.99 22.09
CA LEU A 281 3.68 1.82 20.96
C LEU A 281 2.25 2.39 21.12
N GLY A 282 1.44 1.80 22.01
CA GLY A 282 0.04 2.18 22.17
C GLY A 282 -0.86 1.63 21.05
N HIS A 283 -1.88 2.42 20.66
CA HIS A 283 -2.76 2.09 19.55
C HIS A 283 -2.21 2.61 18.22
N ASN A 284 -2.85 2.21 17.12
CA ASN A 284 -2.57 2.76 15.80
C ASN A 284 -2.75 4.29 15.76
N ALA A 285 -1.94 4.96 14.96
CA ALA A 285 -1.77 6.40 15.01
C ALA A 285 -1.58 7.03 13.63
N LEU A 286 -1.87 8.33 13.56
CA LEU A 286 -1.45 9.24 12.50
C LEU A 286 -0.25 10.03 13.00
N LEU A 287 0.82 10.05 12.21
CA LEU A 287 2.05 10.80 12.45
C LEU A 287 2.32 11.75 11.29
N ALA A 288 3.14 12.76 11.54
CA ALA A 288 3.64 13.70 10.55
C ALA A 288 5.17 13.71 10.58
N VAL A 289 5.79 13.69 9.40
CA VAL A 289 7.25 13.84 9.21
C VAL A 289 7.54 14.94 8.21
N ASP A 290 8.54 15.79 8.51
CA ASP A 290 9.19 16.61 7.49
C ASP A 290 10.28 15.77 6.82
N PRO A 291 10.14 15.38 5.54
CA PRO A 291 11.09 14.49 4.87
C PRO A 291 12.53 15.04 4.74
N ARG A 292 12.74 16.34 5.02
CA ARG A 292 14.06 17.00 5.00
C ARG A 292 14.78 16.87 6.33
N SER A 293 14.07 16.99 7.45
CA SER A 293 14.67 16.86 8.79
C SER A 293 14.58 15.43 9.34
N GLY A 294 13.59 14.65 8.90
CA GLY A 294 13.31 13.32 9.42
C GLY A 294 12.66 13.33 10.81
N GLN A 295 12.30 14.50 11.36
CA GLN A 295 11.61 14.58 12.65
C GLN A 295 10.16 14.12 12.52
N ILE A 296 9.77 13.14 13.34
CA ILE A 296 8.45 12.52 13.34
C ILE A 296 7.70 12.90 14.62
N ARG A 297 6.47 13.38 14.46
CA ARG A 297 5.57 13.72 15.58
C ARG A 297 4.24 13.01 15.42
N ARG A 298 3.73 12.44 16.51
CA ARG A 298 2.41 11.83 16.55
C ARG A 298 1.36 12.93 16.59
N PHE A 299 0.36 12.83 15.72
CA PHE A 299 -0.72 13.82 15.59
C PHE A 299 -2.04 13.31 16.17
N LEU A 300 -2.38 12.04 15.92
CA LEU A 300 -3.62 11.42 16.39
C LEU A 300 -3.38 9.95 16.76
N VAL A 301 -4.09 9.47 17.79
CA VAL A 301 -4.14 8.05 18.19
C VAL A 301 -5.58 7.56 18.03
N GLY A 302 -5.74 6.39 17.41
CA GLY A 302 -7.03 5.79 17.16
C GLY A 302 -7.67 5.09 18.38
N PRO A 303 -8.98 4.80 18.32
CA PRO A 303 -9.64 3.97 19.31
C PRO A 303 -9.10 2.53 19.33
N ALA A 304 -9.46 1.77 20.36
CA ALA A 304 -9.02 0.38 20.50
C ALA A 304 -9.46 -0.49 19.31
N GLY A 305 -8.54 -1.33 18.83
CA GLY A 305 -8.78 -2.31 17.77
C GLY A 305 -9.03 -1.71 16.39
N CYS A 306 -8.72 -0.43 16.16
CA CYS A 306 -8.73 0.15 14.83
C CYS A 306 -7.32 0.14 14.20
N GLU A 307 -7.28 0.34 12.90
CA GLU A 307 -6.16 0.97 12.20
C GLU A 307 -6.51 2.44 11.90
N ILE A 308 -5.49 3.22 11.56
CA ILE A 308 -5.67 4.53 10.94
C ILE A 308 -5.36 4.36 9.45
N THR A 309 -6.26 4.78 8.58
CA THR A 309 -6.08 4.67 7.13
C THR A 309 -6.88 5.74 6.40
N GLY A 310 -6.61 5.93 5.11
CA GLY A 310 -7.32 6.89 4.26
C GLY A 310 -7.27 8.33 4.76
N MET A 311 -6.36 9.12 4.20
CA MET A 311 -6.22 10.54 4.50
C MET A 311 -6.35 11.42 3.26
N THR A 312 -7.06 12.53 3.39
CA THR A 312 -7.07 13.63 2.40
C THR A 312 -7.38 14.95 3.08
N GLY A 313 -7.38 16.07 2.36
CA GLY A 313 -7.64 17.39 2.94
C GLY A 313 -8.32 18.35 1.98
N THR A 314 -8.88 19.42 2.54
CA THR A 314 -9.38 20.53 1.74
C THR A 314 -8.22 21.29 1.08
N PRO A 315 -8.43 21.93 -0.10
CA PRO A 315 -7.35 22.63 -0.79
C PRO A 315 -6.66 23.74 0.03
N ASP A 316 -7.40 24.37 0.95
CA ASP A 316 -6.90 25.39 1.87
C ASP A 316 -6.17 24.79 3.11
N GLY A 317 -6.19 23.47 3.28
CA GLY A 317 -5.57 22.74 4.38
C GLY A 317 -6.23 22.96 5.75
N THR A 318 -7.39 23.62 5.83
CA THR A 318 -8.06 23.93 7.11
C THR A 318 -8.85 22.75 7.67
N THR A 319 -9.17 21.76 6.82
CA THR A 319 -9.77 20.48 7.23
C THR A 319 -8.98 19.32 6.64
N VAL A 320 -8.62 18.35 7.47
CA VAL A 320 -8.15 17.03 7.01
C VAL A 320 -9.17 15.95 7.36
N PHE A 321 -9.35 15.01 6.44
CA PHE A 321 -10.20 13.85 6.62
C PHE A 321 -9.32 12.62 6.85
N VAL A 322 -9.65 11.82 7.86
CA VAL A 322 -8.88 10.63 8.27
C VAL A 322 -9.85 9.51 8.60
N ASN A 323 -9.68 8.30 8.08
CA ASN A 323 -10.55 7.18 8.42
C ASN A 323 -10.06 6.41 9.65
N ILE A 324 -11.03 5.96 10.43
CA ILE A 324 -10.86 4.96 11.49
C ILE A 324 -11.50 3.67 10.97
N GLN A 325 -10.70 2.67 10.65
CA GLN A 325 -11.21 1.39 10.13
C GLN A 325 -11.37 0.37 11.26
N HIS A 326 -12.40 -0.46 11.14
CA HIS A 326 -12.74 -1.59 12.01
C HIS A 326 -12.53 -1.40 13.54
N PRO A 327 -12.93 -0.28 14.17
CA PRO A 327 -12.74 -0.09 15.61
C PRO A 327 -13.36 -1.26 16.38
N GLY A 328 -12.64 -1.79 17.37
CA GLY A 328 -13.07 -2.96 18.15
C GLY A 328 -12.82 -4.31 17.47
N GLU A 329 -11.96 -4.39 16.45
CA GLU A 329 -11.45 -5.66 15.96
C GLU A 329 -10.81 -6.47 17.10
N THR A 330 -11.07 -7.77 17.11
CA THR A 330 -10.57 -8.69 18.12
C THR A 330 -9.19 -9.23 17.72
N PRO A 331 -8.35 -9.70 18.66
CA PRO A 331 -7.08 -10.34 18.32
C PRO A 331 -7.15 -11.54 17.36
N SER A 332 -8.35 -12.11 17.16
CA SER A 332 -8.58 -13.20 16.20
C SER A 332 -9.20 -12.71 14.88
N GLU A 333 -9.38 -11.40 14.70
CA GLU A 333 -10.01 -10.75 13.54
C GLU A 333 -11.45 -11.24 13.30
N ARG A 334 -12.06 -11.79 14.36
CA ARG A 334 -13.41 -12.38 14.35
C ARG A 334 -14.14 -11.96 15.60
N SER A 335 -15.08 -11.03 15.44
CA SER A 335 -15.89 -10.52 16.54
C SER A 335 -17.01 -11.50 16.92
N ASP A 336 -17.29 -11.59 18.22
CA ASP A 336 -18.49 -12.25 18.72
C ASP A 336 -19.70 -11.30 18.55
N PRO A 337 -20.70 -11.64 17.71
CA PRO A 337 -21.86 -10.77 17.48
C PRO A 337 -22.73 -10.57 18.73
N ASN A 338 -22.60 -11.43 19.75
CA ASN A 338 -23.29 -11.30 21.04
C ASN A 338 -22.55 -10.38 22.01
N ARG A 339 -21.28 -10.05 21.73
CA ARG A 339 -20.45 -9.16 22.54
C ARG A 339 -19.80 -8.06 21.69
N PRO A 340 -20.60 -7.27 20.93
CA PRO A 340 -20.06 -6.35 19.92
C PRO A 340 -19.21 -5.21 20.52
N ARG A 341 -19.31 -4.97 21.83
CA ARG A 341 -18.60 -3.90 22.54
C ARG A 341 -17.43 -4.37 23.39
N GLN A 342 -16.97 -5.61 23.19
CA GLN A 342 -15.91 -6.19 24.02
C GLN A 342 -14.60 -5.39 23.96
N TYR A 343 -14.29 -4.81 22.79
CA TYR A 343 -13.01 -4.11 22.56
C TYR A 343 -13.17 -2.61 22.31
N SER A 344 -14.31 -2.16 21.77
CA SER A 344 -14.60 -0.74 21.54
C SER A 344 -16.10 -0.49 21.59
N ASN A 345 -16.51 0.77 21.76
CA ASN A 345 -17.88 1.26 21.48
C ASN A 345 -17.84 2.62 20.75
N TRP A 346 -16.70 2.95 20.14
CA TRP A 346 -16.53 4.16 19.32
C TRP A 346 -17.37 4.07 18.03
N PRO A 347 -17.96 5.17 17.51
CA PRO A 347 -17.75 6.57 17.91
C PRO A 347 -18.76 7.14 18.90
N ASP A 348 -19.93 6.53 19.04
CA ASP A 348 -21.06 7.16 19.75
C ASP A 348 -21.17 6.78 21.23
N PHE A 349 -20.35 5.82 21.68
CA PHE A 349 -20.27 5.33 23.05
C PHE A 349 -21.61 4.82 23.61
N ARG A 350 -22.55 4.44 22.74
CA ARG A 350 -23.89 4.03 23.17
C ARG A 350 -23.87 2.72 23.99
N ALA A 351 -24.73 2.67 25.01
CA ALA A 351 -24.88 1.49 25.86
C ALA A 351 -25.47 0.27 25.12
N ASP A 352 -26.17 0.49 24.02
CA ASP A 352 -26.81 -0.50 23.15
C ASP A 352 -26.21 -0.53 21.73
N GLY A 353 -25.13 0.23 21.50
CA GLY A 353 -24.51 0.41 20.19
C GLY A 353 -23.54 -0.70 19.76
N ARG A 354 -22.95 -0.49 18.57
CA ARG A 354 -21.86 -1.30 18.02
C ARG A 354 -20.76 -0.38 17.48
N PRO A 355 -19.49 -0.77 17.53
CA PRO A 355 -18.43 -0.04 16.88
C PRO A 355 -18.69 0.14 15.40
N ARG A 356 -18.30 1.30 14.86
CA ARG A 356 -18.50 1.64 13.45
C ARG A 356 -17.27 2.34 12.93
N SER A 357 -16.77 1.94 11.76
CA SER A 357 -15.80 2.75 11.02
C SER A 357 -16.39 4.12 10.72
N ALA A 358 -15.55 5.15 10.72
CA ALA A 358 -15.99 6.49 10.34
C ALA A 358 -14.83 7.32 9.79
N THR A 359 -15.18 8.34 9.02
CA THR A 359 -14.26 9.40 8.57
C THR A 359 -14.34 10.56 9.55
N LEU A 360 -13.20 10.93 10.13
CA LEU A 360 -13.04 12.12 10.93
C LEU A 360 -12.91 13.35 10.02
N ALA A 361 -13.45 14.48 10.44
CA ALA A 361 -13.12 15.79 9.87
C ALA A 361 -12.39 16.60 10.96
N ILE A 362 -11.08 16.77 10.79
CA ILE A 362 -10.20 17.38 11.79
C ILE A 362 -9.89 18.82 11.37
N ARG A 363 -10.10 19.76 12.29
CA ARG A 363 -9.90 21.21 12.10
C ARG A 363 -9.22 21.81 13.31
N LYS A 364 -8.44 22.88 13.11
CA LYS A 364 -7.97 23.71 14.23
C LYS A 364 -9.12 24.60 14.73
N LEU A 365 -9.17 24.82 16.05
CA LEU A 365 -10.20 25.68 16.67
C LEU A 365 -10.08 27.14 16.24
N ASP A 366 -8.88 27.60 15.88
CA ASP A 366 -8.60 28.94 15.37
C ASP A 366 -8.86 29.09 13.86
N GLY A 367 -9.30 28.03 13.18
CA GLY A 367 -9.54 28.01 11.73
C GLY A 367 -8.28 27.96 10.86
N GLY A 368 -7.09 27.81 11.47
CA GLY A 368 -5.82 27.72 10.75
C GLY A 368 -5.61 26.38 10.02
N VAL A 369 -4.55 26.33 9.21
CA VAL A 369 -4.12 25.13 8.47
C VAL A 369 -3.74 24.01 9.46
N VAL A 370 -4.24 22.79 9.25
CA VAL A 370 -3.99 21.66 10.15
C VAL A 370 -2.50 21.32 10.18
N GLY A 371 -1.95 21.17 11.39
CA GLY A 371 -0.55 20.81 11.61
C GLY A 371 0.45 21.96 11.44
N THR A 372 0.01 23.23 11.44
CA THR A 372 0.88 24.42 11.59
C THR A 372 0.96 24.93 13.00
#